data_AF-A0A962CGK1-F1
#
_entry.id   AF-A0A962CGK1-F1
#
_cell.length_a   1.000
_cell.length_b   1.000
_cell.length_c   1.000
_cell.angle_alpha   90.00
_cell.angle_beta   90.00
_cell.angle_gamma   90.00
#
_symmetry.space_group_name_H-M   'P 1'
#
loop_
_entity.id
_entity.type
_entity.pdbx_description
1 polymer ?
#
loop_
_entity_poly.entity_id
_entity_poly.type
_entity_poly.pdbx_seq_one_letter_code
_entity_poly.pdbx_strand_id
1 'polypeptide(L)'
;MTSLPPRARRKLGLVIDLDTCVGCHACAVACKEWNDGGAFGPLPDADPYGAEPNGVWFNRVHSYEVAGMGNGEWGIGRSQAQSTAPCSSTISDSPFPIPASPQTVHFPRSCLHCETPACVTVCPTGASYKRAED
;
A
#
# COMPACT_ATOMS: atom_id res chain seq x y z
N MET A 1 27.44 -0.81 6.23
CA MET A 1 26.15 -0.39 6.81
C MET A 1 26.16 1.13 6.90
N THR A 2 25.28 1.81 6.18
CA THR A 2 25.20 3.28 6.17
C THR A 2 24.52 3.78 7.44
N SER A 3 25.09 4.80 8.08
CA SER A 3 24.45 5.53 9.17
C SER A 3 23.36 6.47 8.64
N LEU A 4 22.34 6.74 9.46
CA LEU A 4 21.28 7.69 9.11
C LEU A 4 21.73 9.11 9.45
N PRO A 5 21.48 10.11 8.57
CA PRO A 5 21.75 11.51 8.88
C PRO A 5 20.81 12.03 9.99
N PRO A 6 21.14 13.17 10.64
CA PRO A 6 20.21 13.89 11.50
C PRO A 6 18.93 14.25 10.74
N ARG A 7 17.81 14.43 11.46
CA ARG A 7 16.51 14.76 10.84
C ARG A 7 16.58 16.06 10.07
N ALA A 8 16.18 16.02 8.80
CA ALA A 8 16.08 17.19 7.96
C ALA A 8 15.03 18.18 8.47
N ARG A 9 15.23 19.47 8.17
CA ARG A 9 14.27 20.54 8.50
C ARG A 9 13.01 20.48 7.64
N ARG A 10 13.12 19.94 6.43
CA ARG A 10 12.01 19.74 5.48
C ARG A 10 11.69 18.25 5.44
N LYS A 11 10.41 17.91 5.30
CA LYS A 11 9.95 16.53 5.20
C LYS A 11 8.98 16.41 4.04
N LEU A 12 9.21 15.42 3.18
CA LEU A 12 8.33 15.09 2.07
C LEU A 12 7.43 13.92 2.47
N GLY A 13 6.20 13.94 1.98
CA GLY A 13 5.23 12.88 2.21
C GLY A 13 4.31 12.73 1.00
N LEU A 14 3.93 11.49 0.72
CA LEU A 14 2.92 11.15 -0.28
C LEU A 14 1.71 10.57 0.44
N VAL A 15 0.53 11.12 0.19
CA VAL A 15 -0.73 10.61 0.72
C VAL A 15 -1.57 10.12 -0.45
N ILE A 16 -2.10 8.91 -0.31
CA ILE A 16 -3.03 8.33 -1.27
C ILE A 16 -4.33 8.05 -0.52
N ASP A 17 -5.42 8.63 -1.02
CA ASP A 17 -6.76 8.37 -0.52
C ASP A 17 -7.27 7.02 -1.04
N LEU A 18 -7.54 6.10 -0.13
CA LEU A 18 -8.01 4.75 -0.45
C LEU A 18 -9.52 4.70 -0.72
N ASP A 19 -10.29 5.69 -0.25
CA ASP A 19 -11.74 5.76 -0.50
C ASP A 19 -12.01 6.18 -1.96
N THR A 20 -11.11 6.98 -2.54
CA THR A 20 -11.16 7.41 -3.94
C THR A 20 -10.47 6.43 -4.89
N CYS A 21 -9.64 5.51 -4.39
CA CYS A 21 -8.84 4.61 -5.22
C CYS A 21 -9.71 3.48 -5.83
N VAL A 22 -10.06 3.61 -7.10
CA VAL A 22 -10.85 2.59 -7.84
C VAL A 22 -10.02 1.51 -8.53
N GLY A 23 -8.71 1.47 -8.27
CA GLY A 23 -7.83 0.46 -8.87
C GLY A 23 -7.62 0.59 -10.38
N CYS A 24 -7.69 1.80 -10.96
CA CYS A 24 -7.57 2.00 -12.41
C CYS A 24 -6.16 1.77 -13.01
N HIS A 25 -5.14 1.55 -12.18
CA HIS A 25 -3.74 1.35 -12.56
C HIS A 25 -3.05 2.52 -13.31
N ALA A 26 -3.73 3.65 -13.55
CA ALA A 26 -3.16 4.79 -14.27
C ALA A 26 -1.91 5.38 -13.59
N CYS A 27 -1.90 5.46 -12.25
CA CYS A 27 -0.74 5.95 -11.50
C CYS A 27 0.49 5.03 -11.62
N ALA A 28 0.28 3.72 -11.79
CA ALA A 28 1.36 2.76 -12.00
C ALA A 28 1.95 2.90 -13.42
N VAL A 29 1.09 3.00 -14.44
CA VAL A 29 1.50 3.20 -15.84
C VAL A 29 2.29 4.51 -15.98
N ALA A 30 1.76 5.63 -15.47
CA ALA A 30 2.44 6.92 -15.57
C ALA A 30 3.79 6.93 -14.83
N CYS A 31 3.87 6.29 -13.66
CA CYS A 31 5.12 6.16 -12.91
C CYS A 31 6.16 5.34 -13.71
N LYS A 32 5.70 4.25 -14.35
CA LYS A 32 6.53 3.46 -15.23
C LYS A 32 7.01 4.32 -16.39
N GLU A 33 6.13 4.85 -17.24
CA GLU A 33 6.51 5.68 -18.40
C GLU A 33 7.53 6.79 -18.05
N TRP A 34 7.34 7.48 -16.91
CA TRP A 34 8.26 8.51 -16.47
C TRP A 34 9.65 8.00 -16.07
N ASN A 35 9.71 6.92 -15.29
CA ASN A 35 10.98 6.38 -14.79
C ASN A 35 11.64 5.40 -15.76
N ASP A 36 10.87 4.94 -16.75
CA ASP A 36 11.20 3.83 -17.63
C ASP A 36 11.59 4.24 -19.05
N GLY A 37 11.44 5.52 -19.38
CA GLY A 37 11.94 6.11 -20.63
C GLY A 37 13.47 6.30 -20.67
N GLY A 38 14.23 5.73 -19.73
CA GLY A 38 15.66 5.99 -19.55
C GLY A 38 16.60 5.06 -20.34
N ALA A 39 17.90 5.39 -20.32
CA ALA A 39 18.96 4.65 -21.03
C ALA A 39 19.17 3.20 -20.55
N PHE A 40 18.56 2.80 -19.44
CA PHE A 40 18.71 1.47 -18.83
C PHE A 40 17.62 0.46 -19.26
N GLY A 41 16.78 0.84 -20.22
CA GLY A 41 15.75 -0.01 -20.81
C GLY A 41 14.47 -0.08 -19.97
N PRO A 42 13.40 -0.71 -20.51
CA PRO A 42 12.15 -0.86 -19.82
C PRO A 42 12.34 -1.66 -18.51
N LEU A 43 11.68 -1.25 -17.43
CA LEU A 43 11.59 -1.84 -16.13
C LEU A 43 10.97 -3.21 -16.40
N PRO A 44 11.72 -4.30 -16.20
CA PRO A 44 11.24 -5.61 -16.55
C PRO A 44 10.13 -5.97 -15.57
N ASP A 45 8.88 -5.83 -16.02
CA ASP A 45 7.77 -6.58 -15.46
C ASP A 45 7.60 -7.82 -16.34
N ALA A 46 7.80 -8.99 -15.76
CA ALA A 46 7.45 -10.24 -16.40
C ALA A 46 6.07 -10.68 -15.90
N ASP A 47 5.21 -10.99 -16.86
CA ASP A 47 3.83 -11.39 -16.61
C ASP A 47 3.03 -10.42 -15.70
N PRO A 48 3.03 -9.08 -15.96
CA PRO A 48 2.44 -8.10 -15.04
C PRO A 48 0.95 -8.31 -14.74
N TYR A 49 0.23 -8.97 -15.64
CA TYR A 49 -1.21 -9.23 -15.58
C TYR A 49 -1.56 -10.72 -15.39
N GLY A 50 -0.57 -11.59 -15.24
CA GLY A 50 -0.82 -13.01 -14.98
C GLY A 50 -1.08 -13.32 -13.52
N ALA A 51 -1.20 -14.60 -13.22
CA ALA A 51 -1.50 -15.08 -11.88
C ALA A 51 -0.35 -14.83 -10.88
N GLU A 52 0.90 -14.82 -11.37
CA GLU A 52 2.12 -14.64 -10.56
C GLU A 52 3.01 -13.53 -11.12
N PRO A 53 2.56 -12.27 -11.01
CA PRO A 53 3.22 -11.16 -11.66
C PRO A 53 4.53 -10.80 -10.96
N ASN A 54 5.61 -10.65 -11.73
CA ASN A 54 6.97 -10.39 -11.22
C ASN A 54 7.62 -9.20 -11.95
N GLY A 55 8.61 -8.55 -11.31
CA GLY A 55 9.28 -7.40 -11.94
C GLY A 55 9.72 -6.29 -11.00
N VAL A 56 10.02 -5.12 -11.56
CA VAL A 56 10.44 -3.96 -10.77
C VAL A 56 9.22 -3.35 -10.08
N TRP A 57 9.18 -3.60 -8.77
CA TRP A 57 8.03 -3.35 -7.89
C TRP A 57 7.81 -1.87 -7.57
N PHE A 58 7.65 -1.02 -8.58
CA PHE A 58 7.25 0.37 -8.37
C PHE A 58 5.72 0.50 -8.39
N ASN A 59 5.18 0.96 -7.26
CA ASN A 59 3.80 1.41 -7.11
C ASN A 59 2.73 0.43 -7.65
N ARG A 60 2.74 -0.82 -7.17
CA ARG A 60 1.78 -1.84 -7.58
C ARG A 60 0.44 -1.62 -6.89
N VAL A 61 -0.66 -1.60 -7.65
CA VAL A 61 -2.00 -1.58 -7.08
C VAL A 61 -2.44 -3.01 -6.80
N HIS A 62 -2.63 -3.33 -5.52
CA HIS A 62 -3.13 -4.62 -5.07
C HIS A 62 -4.63 -4.51 -4.80
N SER A 63 -5.39 -5.47 -5.32
CA SER A 63 -6.82 -5.61 -5.02
C SER A 63 -6.99 -6.72 -4.00
N TYR A 64 -7.76 -6.44 -2.95
CA TYR A 64 -8.08 -7.39 -1.90
C TYR A 64 -9.59 -7.56 -1.82
N GLU A 65 -10.05 -8.80 -1.80
CA GLU A 65 -11.41 -9.11 -1.38
C GLU A 65 -11.45 -9.12 0.14
N VAL A 66 -12.15 -8.16 0.71
CA VAL A 66 -12.36 -8.06 2.15
C VAL A 66 -13.73 -8.64 2.44
N ALA A 67 -13.77 -9.68 3.26
CA ALA A 67 -15.04 -10.23 3.72
C ALA A 67 -15.84 -9.14 4.45
N GLY A 68 -17.15 -9.10 4.20
CA GLY A 68 -18.05 -8.24 4.96
C GLY A 68 -18.15 -8.75 6.38
N MET A 69 -17.44 -8.09 7.30
CA MET A 69 -17.46 -8.47 8.72
C MET A 69 -18.63 -7.83 9.46
N GLY A 70 -19.20 -6.75 8.88
CA GLY A 70 -20.09 -5.86 9.60
C GLY A 70 -19.37 -5.27 10.82
N ASN A 71 -20.09 -4.47 11.61
CA ASN A 71 -19.58 -4.09 12.92
C ASN A 71 -19.90 -5.24 13.90
N GLY A 72 -19.30 -6.41 13.69
CA GLY A 72 -19.20 -7.52 14.64
C GLY A 72 -17.73 -7.76 15.01
N GLU A 73 -17.45 -7.89 16.31
CA GLU A 73 -16.15 -7.78 17.01
C GLU A 73 -14.88 -8.30 16.31
N TRP A 74 -13.78 -7.57 16.54
CA TRP A 74 -12.41 -7.98 16.22
C TRP A 74 -12.06 -9.34 16.85
N GLY A 75 -12.28 -10.42 16.10
CA GLY A 75 -11.60 -11.72 16.20
C GLY A 75 -11.73 -12.52 17.52
N ILE A 76 -12.19 -13.78 17.40
CA ILE A 76 -12.23 -14.88 18.40
C ILE A 76 -13.61 -15.09 19.07
N GLY A 77 -14.52 -15.78 18.36
CA GLY A 77 -15.69 -16.53 18.86
C GLY A 77 -16.76 -15.74 19.63
N ARG A 78 -18.06 -15.81 19.31
CA ARG A 78 -18.85 -17.03 19.08
C ARG A 78 -20.23 -16.65 18.52
N SER A 79 -20.65 -17.38 17.48
CA SER A 79 -22.04 -17.75 17.16
C SER A 79 -23.13 -16.67 17.23
N GLN A 80 -23.70 -16.39 16.04
CA GLN A 80 -25.00 -15.74 15.79
C GLN A 80 -24.99 -14.20 15.68
N ALA A 81 -24.66 -13.69 14.49
CA ALA A 81 -25.16 -12.40 14.05
C ALA A 81 -25.81 -12.56 12.66
N GLN A 82 -27.08 -12.94 12.67
CA GLN A 82 -27.95 -12.77 11.51
C GLN A 82 -28.42 -11.32 11.51
N SER A 83 -27.75 -10.47 10.73
CA SER A 83 -28.18 -9.08 10.48
C SER A 83 -28.28 -8.89 8.97
N THR A 84 -29.51 -8.80 8.46
CA THR A 84 -29.85 -8.59 7.05
C THR A 84 -29.82 -7.10 6.65
N ALA A 85 -29.12 -6.25 7.40
CA ALA A 85 -29.03 -4.82 7.12
C ALA A 85 -27.69 -4.47 6.43
N PRO A 86 -27.70 -3.68 5.34
CA PRO A 86 -26.50 -3.35 4.58
C PRO A 86 -25.52 -2.47 5.35
N CYS A 87 -26.02 -1.71 6.34
CA CYS A 87 -25.24 -0.91 7.27
C CYS A 87 -25.96 -0.92 8.63
N SER A 88 -25.57 -1.79 9.56
CA SER A 88 -25.97 -1.66 10.96
C SER A 88 -24.79 -1.98 11.85
N SER A 89 -24.50 -1.08 12.79
CA SER A 89 -23.33 -1.14 13.64
C SER A 89 -23.61 -1.75 15.00
N THR A 90 -22.87 -2.81 15.37
CA THR A 90 -22.93 -3.44 16.70
C THR A 90 -21.57 -3.76 17.35
N ILE A 91 -20.43 -3.23 16.85
CA ILE A 91 -19.17 -3.14 17.63
C ILE A 91 -19.12 -1.74 18.21
N SER A 92 -18.99 -1.64 19.52
CA SER A 92 -19.26 -0.41 20.26
C SER A 92 -18.27 0.75 20.05
N ASP A 93 -17.04 0.54 19.55
CA ASP A 93 -16.00 1.60 19.54
C ASP A 93 -15.16 1.71 18.24
N SER A 94 -15.65 1.25 17.09
CA SER A 94 -15.11 1.73 15.80
C SER A 94 -15.91 2.96 15.37
N PRO A 95 -15.30 4.17 15.27
CA PRO A 95 -15.99 5.35 14.76
C PRO A 95 -16.30 5.25 13.25
N PHE A 96 -15.76 4.23 12.57
CA PHE A 96 -15.92 4.03 11.13
C PHE A 96 -16.81 2.81 10.82
N PRO A 97 -17.80 2.94 9.92
CA PRO A 97 -18.64 1.82 9.50
C PRO A 97 -17.83 0.71 8.82
N ILE A 98 -17.95 -0.53 9.30
CA ILE A 98 -17.41 -1.71 8.63
C ILE A 98 -18.51 -2.33 7.74
N PRO A 99 -18.24 -2.58 6.45
CA PRO A 99 -19.24 -3.14 5.55
C PRO A 99 -19.62 -4.56 5.94
N ALA A 100 -20.93 -4.84 5.90
CA ALA A 100 -21.51 -6.16 6.15
C ALA A 100 -21.42 -7.07 4.92
N SER A 101 -21.27 -6.50 3.72
CA SER A 101 -21.05 -7.23 2.48
C SER A 101 -19.57 -7.32 2.14
N PRO A 102 -19.12 -8.40 1.48
CA PRO A 102 -17.78 -8.43 0.90
C PRO A 102 -17.58 -7.27 -0.08
N GLN A 103 -16.38 -6.72 -0.13
CA GLN A 103 -16.01 -5.64 -1.01
C GLN A 103 -14.57 -5.80 -1.50
N THR A 104 -14.31 -5.33 -2.72
CA THR A 104 -12.95 -5.17 -3.23
C THR A 104 -12.36 -3.85 -2.74
N VAL A 105 -11.16 -3.90 -2.15
CA VAL A 105 -10.40 -2.71 -1.75
C VAL A 105 -9.09 -2.66 -2.52
N HIS A 106 -8.73 -1.47 -3.01
CA HIS A 106 -7.49 -1.25 -3.76
C HIS A 106 -6.43 -0.55 -2.91
N PHE A 107 -5.23 -1.13 -2.87
CA PHE A 107 -4.10 -0.58 -2.14
C PHE A 107 -2.90 -0.39 -3.08
N PRO A 108 -2.59 0.85 -3.48
CA PRO A 108 -1.33 1.18 -4.17
C PRO A 108 -0.15 1.06 -3.19
N ARG A 109 0.69 0.05 -3.41
CA ARG A 109 1.91 -0.22 -2.63
C ARG A 109 3.12 0.37 -3.34
N SER A 110 3.56 1.54 -2.90
CA SER A 110 4.84 2.15 -3.27
C SER A 110 5.90 2.01 -2.17
N CYS A 111 7.15 2.36 -2.48
CA CYS A 111 8.12 2.67 -1.42
C CYS A 111 7.60 3.85 -0.61
N LEU A 112 7.59 3.74 0.72
CA LEU A 112 7.08 4.78 1.62
C LEU A 112 8.15 5.79 2.05
N HIS A 113 9.40 5.62 1.61
CA HIS A 113 10.54 6.47 1.99
C HIS A 113 10.58 6.74 3.51
N CYS A 114 10.57 5.66 4.29
CA CYS A 114 10.44 5.68 5.74
C CYS A 114 11.44 6.65 6.39
N GLU A 115 11.01 7.34 7.46
CA GLU A 115 11.88 8.23 8.23
C GLU A 115 13.13 7.50 8.76
N THR A 116 12.92 6.27 9.25
CA THR A 116 13.95 5.35 9.75
C THR A 116 13.97 4.06 8.91
N PRO A 117 14.57 4.07 7.71
CA PRO A 117 14.46 2.98 6.76
C PRO A 117 15.40 1.80 7.10
N ALA A 118 14.84 0.63 7.38
CA ALA A 118 15.62 -0.59 7.63
C ALA A 118 16.44 -1.02 6.41
N CYS A 119 15.95 -0.80 5.20
CA CYS A 119 16.64 -1.15 3.96
C CYS A 119 17.96 -0.38 3.74
N VAL A 120 18.10 0.81 4.32
CA VAL A 120 19.32 1.62 4.22
C VAL A 120 20.39 1.05 5.14
N THR A 121 20.07 0.79 6.41
CA THR A 121 21.07 0.36 7.40
C THR A 121 21.70 -1.00 7.08
N VAL A 122 20.96 -1.88 6.40
CA VAL A 122 21.45 -3.22 6.00
C VAL A 122 22.28 -3.22 4.72
N CYS A 123 22.32 -2.13 3.93
CA CYS A 123 23.02 -2.11 2.66
C CYS A 123 24.55 -2.23 2.86
N PRO A 124 25.20 -3.30 2.33
CA PRO A 124 26.62 -3.51 2.54
C PRO A 124 27.49 -2.59 1.68
N THR A 125 27.02 -2.23 0.48
CA THR A 125 27.74 -1.39 -0.49
C THR A 125 27.55 0.10 -0.25
N GLY A 126 26.55 0.49 0.54
CA GLY A 126 26.13 1.88 0.68
C GLY A 126 25.40 2.45 -0.53
N ALA A 127 24.92 1.60 -1.43
CA ALA A 127 24.11 2.02 -2.58
C ALA A 127 22.79 2.68 -2.16
N SER A 128 22.21 2.25 -1.03
CA SER A 128 21.02 2.87 -0.44
C SER A 128 21.45 3.80 0.69
N TYR A 129 21.07 5.07 0.62
CA TYR A 129 21.31 6.08 1.65
C TYR A 129 20.14 7.07 1.74
N LYS A 130 20.01 7.74 2.88
CA LYS A 130 19.07 8.86 3.06
C LYS A 130 19.82 10.17 2.88
N ARG A 131 19.26 11.10 2.11
CA ARG A 131 19.81 12.44 1.89
C ARG A 131 19.69 13.27 3.16
N ALA A 132 20.58 14.23 3.39
CA ALA A 132 20.57 15.06 4.60
C ALA A 132 19.47 16.14 4.54
N GLU A 133 19.03 16.45 3.32
CA GLU A 133 18.01 17.45 2.99
C GLU A 133 16.56 16.91 3.04
N ASP A 134 16.37 15.59 3.16
CA ASP A 134 15.07 14.88 3.13
C ASP A 134 14.67 14.19 4.44
#